data_AF-A0A505DG13-F1
#
_entry.id   AF-A0A505DG13-F1
#
_cell.length_a   1.000
_cell.length_b   1.000
_cell.length_c   1.000
_cell.angle_alpha   90.00
_cell.angle_beta   90.00
_cell.angle_gamma   90.00
#
_symmetry.space_group_name_H-M   'P 1'
#
loop_
_entity.id
_entity.type
_entity.pdbx_description
1 polymer ?
#
loop_
_entity_poly.entity_id
_entity_poly.type
_entity_poly.pdbx_seq_one_letter_code
_entity_poly.pdbx_strand_id
1 'polypeptide(L)'
;MAEDSAGHPVGGTQTGLLEPLELLYEETGRPRFGLPPALATAYGGDLGFTLPCVYANFVSSIDGVVALGPEFPSSGSAISGREPADRFVMGLLRACADAVLIGAGTLRATPRHLWTPDHVCPQAAPDFAALRRSLRRATQPELVVVTASGDLPTQHPALQSGALVTTTLDGARKLEGRLPAACTVLIAGEEPTLRMADVLAALHAQGHTAVLTEGGPHLTGHLLGEGLLDELFVTTSPVLAGRTGTARPGLIEGLELLPNRQEWTDLISIRRRDSYLFLRYRLRAPGSSGTGRSPQTEVATPNA
;
A
#
# COMPACT_ATOMS: atom_id res chain seq x y z
N MET A 1 51.98 -1.15 -10.85
CA MET A 1 51.96 -1.85 -12.15
C MET A 1 50.58 -2.44 -12.31
N ALA A 2 49.84 -1.93 -13.30
CA ALA A 2 48.65 -2.46 -14.01
C ALA A 2 47.55 -3.11 -13.15
N GLU A 3 46.36 -2.53 -12.91
CA GLU A 3 45.30 -2.16 -13.87
C GLU A 3 45.06 -3.21 -14.96
N ASP A 4 43.98 -3.98 -14.81
CA ASP A 4 43.18 -4.38 -15.98
C ASP A 4 41.69 -4.25 -15.66
N SER A 5 41.04 -3.49 -16.53
CA SER A 5 39.68 -2.98 -16.45
C SER A 5 38.86 -3.74 -17.49
N ALA A 6 38.03 -4.67 -17.03
CA ALA A 6 37.04 -5.31 -17.89
C ALA A 6 35.71 -4.56 -17.74
N GLY A 7 35.51 -3.58 -18.63
CA GLY A 7 34.30 -2.77 -18.72
C GLY A 7 33.04 -3.62 -18.95
N HIS A 8 32.02 -3.35 -18.14
CA HIS A 8 30.66 -3.78 -18.46
C HIS A 8 30.11 -2.88 -19.58
N PRO A 9 29.49 -3.44 -20.63
CA PRO A 9 28.95 -2.64 -21.70
C PRO A 9 27.73 -1.86 -21.21
N VAL A 10 27.83 -0.53 -21.27
CA VAL A 10 26.69 0.39 -21.21
C VAL A 10 26.15 0.55 -22.63
N GLY A 11 24.84 0.40 -22.80
CA GLY A 11 24.14 1.00 -23.94
C GLY A 11 23.24 0.06 -24.74
N GLY A 12 22.08 -0.25 -24.18
CA GLY A 12 20.91 -0.63 -24.95
C GLY A 12 19.68 -0.09 -24.24
N THR A 13 19.11 1.03 -24.71
CA THR A 13 17.75 1.44 -24.37
C THR A 13 16.79 0.44 -25.00
N GLN A 14 16.66 -0.74 -24.38
CA GLN A 14 15.47 -1.53 -24.57
C GLN A 14 14.34 -0.78 -23.89
N THR A 15 13.32 -0.41 -24.65
CA THR A 15 11.98 -0.18 -24.13
C THR A 15 11.49 -1.54 -23.61
N GLY A 16 12.01 -1.94 -22.44
CA GLY A 16 11.85 -3.28 -21.90
C GLY A 16 10.40 -3.49 -21.53
N LEU A 17 9.71 -4.33 -22.30
CA LEU A 17 8.42 -4.86 -21.93
C LEU A 17 8.54 -5.46 -20.52
N LEU A 18 7.62 -5.08 -19.62
CA LEU A 18 7.56 -5.63 -18.28
C LEU A 18 7.32 -7.13 -18.36
N GLU A 19 8.16 -7.92 -17.70
CA GLU A 19 8.00 -9.36 -17.70
C GLU A 19 6.70 -9.78 -16.96
N PRO A 20 5.89 -10.70 -17.51
CA PRO A 20 4.60 -11.14 -16.97
C PRO A 20 4.67 -11.89 -15.64
N LEU A 21 3.98 -11.44 -14.60
CA LEU A 21 3.87 -12.18 -13.34
C LEU A 21 3.25 -13.57 -13.59
N GLU A 22 3.82 -14.61 -13.00
CA GLU A 22 3.27 -15.96 -13.02
C GLU A 22 2.05 -16.01 -12.08
N LEU A 23 0.86 -16.31 -12.60
CA LEU A 23 -0.34 -16.51 -11.79
C LEU A 23 -0.31 -17.89 -11.14
N LEU A 24 -0.20 -17.95 -9.81
CA LEU A 24 -0.18 -19.21 -9.05
C LEU A 24 -1.56 -19.57 -8.50
N TYR A 25 -2.34 -18.56 -8.10
CA TYR A 25 -3.67 -18.74 -7.54
C TYR A 25 -4.52 -17.49 -7.78
N GLU A 26 -5.81 -17.69 -8.09
CA GLU A 26 -6.80 -16.62 -8.14
C GLU A 26 -8.21 -17.12 -7.81
N GLU A 27 -8.90 -16.43 -6.91
CA GLU A 27 -10.30 -16.69 -6.59
C GLU A 27 -11.20 -16.39 -7.81
N THR A 28 -12.24 -17.18 -8.05
CA THR A 28 -13.18 -16.95 -9.18
C THR A 28 -14.21 -15.87 -8.86
N GLY A 29 -14.75 -15.18 -9.88
CA GLY A 29 -15.91 -14.28 -9.71
C GLY A 29 -15.60 -12.90 -9.11
N ARG A 30 -14.33 -12.48 -9.11
CA ARG A 30 -13.91 -11.17 -8.59
C ARG A 30 -14.25 -10.02 -9.52
N PRO A 31 -14.39 -8.79 -8.98
CA PRO A 31 -14.48 -7.58 -9.79
C PRO A 31 -13.28 -7.42 -10.73
N ARG A 32 -13.52 -6.80 -11.88
CA ARG A 32 -12.55 -6.64 -12.97
C ARG A 32 -12.65 -5.24 -13.54
N PHE A 33 -11.51 -4.57 -13.69
CA PHE A 33 -11.43 -3.26 -14.31
C PHE A 33 -11.30 -3.34 -15.84
N GLY A 34 -10.88 -4.49 -16.38
CA GLY A 34 -10.53 -4.59 -17.78
C GLY A 34 -9.23 -3.83 -18.03
N LEU A 35 -8.15 -4.27 -17.40
CA LEU A 35 -6.83 -3.64 -17.54
C LEU A 35 -6.43 -3.49 -19.02
N PRO A 36 -5.76 -2.38 -19.41
CA PRO A 36 -5.08 -2.26 -20.69
C PRO A 36 -4.23 -3.51 -20.99
N PRO A 37 -4.17 -4.00 -22.25
CA PRO A 37 -3.53 -5.28 -22.57
C PRO A 37 -2.10 -5.46 -22.07
N ALA A 38 -1.29 -4.39 -22.09
CA ALA A 38 0.07 -4.40 -21.58
C ALA A 38 0.10 -4.62 -20.06
N LEU A 39 -0.76 -3.94 -19.29
CA LEU A 39 -0.88 -4.13 -17.85
C LEU A 39 -1.45 -5.51 -17.51
N ALA A 40 -2.45 -5.98 -18.25
CA ALA A 40 -3.05 -7.29 -18.03
C ALA A 40 -2.02 -8.42 -18.26
N THR A 41 -1.20 -8.28 -19.30
CA THR A 41 -0.11 -9.21 -19.59
C THR A 41 0.96 -9.16 -18.50
N ALA A 42 1.46 -7.96 -18.16
CA ALA A 42 2.49 -7.79 -17.13
C ALA A 42 2.02 -8.27 -15.74
N TYR A 43 0.75 -8.03 -15.39
CA TYR A 43 0.17 -8.46 -14.12
C TYR A 43 -0.19 -9.95 -14.09
N GLY A 44 -0.25 -10.64 -15.23
CA GLY A 44 -0.72 -12.03 -15.27
C GLY A 44 -2.21 -12.15 -14.96
N GLY A 45 -3.03 -11.28 -15.56
CA GLY A 45 -4.49 -11.28 -15.40
C GLY A 45 -5.10 -9.89 -15.26
N ASP A 46 -6.31 -9.84 -14.71
CA ASP A 46 -7.04 -8.58 -14.48
C ASP A 46 -6.98 -8.19 -13.01
N LEU A 47 -7.37 -6.96 -12.70
CA LEU A 47 -7.45 -6.43 -11.33
C LEU A 47 -8.78 -5.69 -11.17
N GLY A 48 -9.33 -5.68 -9.96
CA GLY A 48 -10.58 -4.98 -9.67
C GLY A 48 -10.96 -5.04 -8.19
N PHE A 49 -11.77 -4.08 -7.75
CA PHE A 49 -12.27 -3.96 -6.38
C PHE A 49 -13.79 -3.80 -6.37
N THR A 50 -14.43 -4.22 -5.28
CA THR A 50 -15.79 -3.75 -4.94
C THR A 50 -15.65 -2.38 -4.31
N LEU A 51 -16.27 -1.35 -4.88
CA LEU A 51 -16.17 0.03 -4.38
C LEU A 51 -17.35 0.38 -3.46
N PRO A 52 -17.16 1.21 -2.41
CA PRO A 52 -15.90 1.81 -1.98
C PRO A 52 -14.91 0.78 -1.39
N CYS A 53 -13.61 1.03 -1.53
CA CYS A 53 -12.54 0.14 -1.11
C CYS A 53 -11.34 0.91 -0.57
N VAL A 54 -10.88 0.52 0.61
CA VAL A 54 -9.61 0.91 1.20
C VAL A 54 -8.67 -0.29 1.16
N TYR A 55 -7.54 -0.15 0.47
CA TYR A 55 -6.58 -1.24 0.31
C TYR A 55 -5.17 -0.81 0.66
N ALA A 56 -4.42 -1.69 1.30
CA ALA A 56 -3.04 -1.45 1.71
C ALA A 56 -2.06 -2.10 0.74
N ASN A 57 -0.92 -1.46 0.49
CA ASN A 57 0.18 -2.06 -0.25
C ASN A 57 1.48 -2.00 0.55
N PHE A 58 2.10 -3.16 0.74
CA PHE A 58 3.37 -3.32 1.45
C PHE A 58 4.33 -4.25 0.72
N VAL A 59 5.61 -4.02 0.93
CA VAL A 59 6.64 -5.03 0.73
C VAL A 59 7.22 -5.43 2.09
N SER A 60 7.48 -6.72 2.28
CA SER A 60 8.01 -7.27 3.54
C SER A 60 9.13 -8.27 3.28
N SER A 61 10.09 -8.31 4.20
CA SER A 61 11.02 -9.44 4.30
C SER A 61 10.28 -10.72 4.71
N ILE A 62 10.91 -11.89 4.54
CA ILE A 62 10.34 -13.18 4.96
C ILE A 62 10.00 -13.18 6.46
N ASP A 63 10.84 -12.53 7.28
CA ASP A 63 10.66 -12.41 8.73
C ASP A 63 9.78 -11.22 9.16
N GLY A 64 9.00 -10.65 8.22
CA GLY A 64 7.91 -9.72 8.51
C GLY A 64 8.34 -8.29 8.80
N VAL A 65 9.52 -7.84 8.37
CA VAL A 65 9.97 -6.45 8.52
C VAL A 65 9.55 -5.64 7.30
N VAL A 66 9.05 -4.42 7.51
CA VAL A 66 8.66 -3.50 6.41
C VAL A 66 9.40 -2.16 6.44
N ALA A 67 10.11 -1.85 7.53
CA ALA A 67 10.98 -0.69 7.60
C ALA A 67 12.28 -1.00 8.34
N LEU A 68 13.38 -0.38 7.89
CA LEU A 68 14.75 -0.65 8.36
C LEU A 68 15.26 0.39 9.38
N GLY A 69 14.42 1.37 9.72
CA GLY A 69 14.75 2.47 10.62
C GLY A 69 15.21 3.75 9.89
N PRO A 70 15.43 4.85 10.63
CA PRO A 70 15.72 6.17 10.05
C PRO A 70 17.07 6.24 9.32
N GLU A 71 18.01 5.36 9.68
CA GLU A 71 19.33 5.30 9.03
C GLU A 71 19.29 4.71 7.62
N PHE A 72 18.19 4.02 7.27
CA PHE A 72 17.99 3.38 5.97
C PHE A 72 16.72 3.92 5.31
N PRO A 73 16.76 5.17 4.79
CA PRO A 73 15.62 5.77 4.12
C PRO A 73 15.21 4.93 2.91
N SER A 74 13.94 5.05 2.52
CA SER A 74 13.37 4.25 1.43
C SER A 74 13.48 2.74 1.69
N SER A 75 13.19 2.30 2.92
CA SER A 75 13.31 0.91 3.34
C SER A 75 12.61 -0.07 2.39
N GLY A 76 11.43 0.27 1.85
CA GLY A 76 10.73 -0.56 0.87
C GLY A 76 11.57 -0.84 -0.39
N SER A 77 12.38 0.11 -0.86
CA SER A 77 13.32 -0.12 -1.97
C SER A 77 14.47 -1.06 -1.61
N ALA A 78 14.93 -1.01 -0.36
CA ALA A 78 15.97 -1.94 0.10
C ALA A 78 15.42 -3.36 0.28
N ILE A 79 14.22 -3.49 0.86
CA ILE A 79 13.58 -4.79 1.10
C ILE A 79 13.11 -5.44 -0.20
N SER A 80 12.57 -4.68 -1.15
CA SER A 80 12.21 -5.18 -2.49
C SER A 80 13.43 -5.46 -3.38
N GLY A 81 14.63 -5.05 -2.99
CA GLY A 81 15.78 -5.05 -3.91
C GLY A 81 15.57 -4.17 -5.15
N ARG A 82 14.62 -3.22 -5.10
CA ARG A 82 14.14 -2.43 -6.25
C ARG A 82 13.62 -3.29 -7.40
N GLU A 83 13.08 -4.46 -7.08
CA GLU A 83 12.52 -5.42 -8.04
C GLU A 83 11.54 -4.72 -9.01
N PRO A 84 11.80 -4.77 -10.33
CA PRO A 84 10.92 -4.16 -11.33
C PRO A 84 9.47 -4.62 -11.23
N ALA A 85 9.22 -5.89 -10.90
CA ALA A 85 7.86 -6.41 -10.73
C ALA A 85 7.13 -5.80 -9.52
N ASP A 86 7.81 -5.58 -8.40
CA ASP A 86 7.25 -4.89 -7.22
C ASP A 86 6.93 -3.43 -7.51
N ARG A 87 7.86 -2.74 -8.19
CA ARG A 87 7.66 -1.36 -8.65
C ARG A 87 6.48 -1.24 -9.61
N PHE A 88 6.32 -2.22 -10.50
CA PHE A 88 5.18 -2.30 -11.40
C PHE A 88 3.86 -2.48 -10.64
N VAL A 89 3.78 -3.44 -9.71
CA VAL A 89 2.57 -3.68 -8.90
C VAL A 89 2.21 -2.44 -8.08
N MET A 90 3.20 -1.80 -7.45
CA MET A 90 2.99 -0.53 -6.74
C MET A 90 2.45 0.57 -7.68
N GLY A 91 3.00 0.70 -8.89
CA GLY A 91 2.49 1.64 -9.89
C GLY A 91 1.06 1.32 -10.33
N LEU A 92 0.75 0.05 -10.57
CA LEU A 92 -0.59 -0.41 -10.95
C LEU A 92 -1.62 -0.12 -9.86
N LEU A 93 -1.28 -0.37 -8.59
CA LEU A 93 -2.16 -0.11 -7.45
C LEU A 93 -2.42 1.39 -7.26
N ARG A 94 -1.41 2.25 -7.46
CA ARG A 94 -1.59 3.71 -7.49
C ARG A 94 -2.46 4.16 -8.68
N ALA A 95 -2.29 3.52 -9.84
CA ALA A 95 -3.11 3.82 -11.00
C ALA A 95 -4.59 3.46 -10.77
N CYS A 96 -4.88 2.46 -9.95
CA CYS A 96 -6.24 2.09 -9.56
C CYS A 96 -6.86 2.99 -8.48
N ALA A 97 -6.08 3.83 -7.81
CA ALA A 97 -6.53 4.64 -6.66
C ALA A 97 -7.09 6.00 -7.09
N ASP A 98 -8.08 6.50 -6.35
CA ASP A 98 -8.45 7.92 -6.35
C ASP A 98 -7.48 8.74 -5.51
N ALA A 99 -7.11 8.22 -4.34
CA ALA A 99 -6.21 8.85 -3.39
C ALA A 99 -5.19 7.86 -2.85
N VAL A 100 -3.98 8.34 -2.57
CA VAL A 100 -2.91 7.60 -1.89
C VAL A 100 -2.68 8.22 -0.52
N LEU A 101 -3.04 7.48 0.52
CA LEU A 101 -2.94 7.85 1.92
C LEU A 101 -1.60 7.40 2.50
N ILE A 102 -0.86 8.32 3.12
CA ILE A 102 0.39 8.02 3.83
C ILE A 102 0.48 8.75 5.17
N GLY A 103 1.24 8.17 6.10
CA GLY A 103 1.62 8.85 7.34
C GLY A 103 2.84 9.76 7.17
N ALA A 104 2.93 10.80 7.99
CA ALA A 104 4.09 11.71 8.03
C ALA A 104 5.44 11.00 8.26
N GLY A 105 5.44 9.88 8.97
CA GLY A 105 6.64 9.05 9.16
C GLY A 105 7.17 8.48 7.84
N THR A 106 6.27 7.99 6.97
CA THR A 106 6.62 7.49 5.63
C THR A 106 7.18 8.63 4.78
N LEU A 107 6.52 9.80 4.80
CA LEU A 107 6.98 10.97 4.06
C LEU A 107 8.43 11.36 4.44
N ARG A 108 8.74 11.40 5.75
CA ARG A 108 10.11 11.68 6.22
C ARG A 108 11.11 10.60 5.81
N ALA A 109 10.69 9.34 5.82
CA ALA A 109 11.56 8.21 5.48
C ALA A 109 11.89 8.12 3.98
N THR A 110 11.18 8.84 3.11
CA THR A 110 11.33 8.75 1.64
C THR A 110 11.50 10.13 0.98
N PRO A 111 12.57 10.89 1.29
CA PRO A 111 12.65 12.35 1.09
C PRO A 111 12.56 12.88 -0.35
N ARG A 112 12.61 12.01 -1.37
CA ARG A 112 12.54 12.38 -2.79
C ARG A 112 11.44 11.62 -3.55
N HIS A 113 10.61 10.86 -2.84
CA HIS A 113 9.66 9.96 -3.44
C HIS A 113 8.38 10.70 -3.84
N LEU A 114 7.79 10.30 -4.97
CA LEU A 114 6.46 10.75 -5.38
C LEU A 114 5.50 9.56 -5.41
N TRP A 115 4.27 9.77 -4.96
CA TRP A 115 3.22 8.74 -4.89
C TRP A 115 2.39 8.63 -6.17
N THR A 116 3.02 8.90 -7.30
CA THR A 116 2.40 8.74 -8.61
C THR A 116 2.74 7.37 -9.23
N PRO A 117 1.91 6.83 -10.14
CA PRO A 117 2.20 5.57 -10.85
C PRO A 117 3.46 5.66 -11.73
N ASP A 118 3.62 6.77 -12.45
CA ASP A 118 4.71 7.01 -13.38
C ASP A 118 6.06 7.19 -12.68
N HIS A 119 6.09 7.72 -11.45
CA HIS A 119 7.34 7.86 -10.70
C HIS A 119 7.96 6.51 -10.34
N VAL A 120 7.13 5.53 -9.97
CA VAL A 120 7.62 4.21 -9.56
C VAL A 120 7.91 3.30 -10.77
N CYS A 121 7.11 3.37 -11.82
CA CYS A 121 7.31 2.53 -13.01
C CYS A 121 7.12 3.37 -14.29
N PRO A 122 8.13 4.20 -14.65
CA PRO A 122 8.04 5.13 -15.79
C PRO A 122 7.73 4.45 -17.12
N GLN A 123 8.24 3.23 -17.33
CA GLN A 123 8.04 2.46 -18.55
C GLN A 123 6.57 2.07 -18.79
N ALA A 124 5.73 2.01 -17.75
CA ALA A 124 4.30 1.72 -17.84
C ALA A 124 3.42 2.98 -17.73
N ALA A 125 4.01 4.18 -17.68
CA ALA A 125 3.28 5.43 -17.51
C ALA A 125 2.15 5.64 -18.56
N PRO A 126 2.33 5.35 -19.87
CA PRO A 126 1.26 5.49 -20.85
C PRO A 126 0.07 4.57 -20.56
N ASP A 127 0.35 3.34 -20.13
CA ASP A 127 -0.67 2.34 -19.82
C ASP A 127 -1.38 2.63 -18.50
N PHE A 128 -0.67 3.13 -17.48
CA PHE A 128 -1.30 3.64 -16.25
C PHE A 128 -2.23 4.81 -16.56
N ALA A 129 -1.81 5.75 -17.40
CA ALA A 129 -2.67 6.85 -17.83
C ALA A 129 -3.91 6.34 -18.60
N ALA A 130 -3.76 5.29 -19.41
CA ALA A 130 -4.88 4.64 -20.08
C ALA A 130 -5.86 3.98 -19.11
N LEU A 131 -5.36 3.27 -18.10
CA LEU A 131 -6.18 2.68 -17.04
C LEU A 131 -6.92 3.76 -16.24
N ARG A 132 -6.24 4.83 -15.82
CA ARG A 132 -6.89 5.92 -15.07
C ARG A 132 -8.03 6.54 -15.87
N ARG A 133 -7.85 6.76 -17.17
CA ARG A 133 -8.90 7.24 -18.08
C ARG A 133 -10.07 6.26 -18.20
N SER A 134 -9.82 4.96 -18.35
CA SER A 134 -10.92 3.97 -18.43
C SER A 134 -11.70 3.88 -17.12
N LEU A 135 -11.04 4.05 -15.99
CA LEU A 135 -11.64 4.13 -14.65
C LEU A 135 -12.25 5.50 -14.32
N ARG A 136 -12.21 6.47 -15.25
CA ARG A 136 -12.71 7.85 -15.07
C ARG A 136 -12.08 8.56 -13.86
N ARG A 137 -10.82 8.28 -13.57
CA ARG A 137 -10.05 8.93 -12.50
C ARG A 137 -9.28 10.15 -13.01
N ALA A 138 -8.92 11.04 -12.09
CA ALA A 138 -8.02 12.16 -12.37
C ALA A 138 -6.68 11.68 -12.95
N THR A 139 -5.90 12.56 -13.59
CA THR A 139 -4.62 12.21 -14.22
C THR A 139 -3.62 11.58 -13.25
N GLN A 140 -3.63 12.03 -11.99
CA GLN A 140 -2.86 11.48 -10.88
C GLN A 140 -3.79 11.23 -9.68
N PRO A 141 -3.48 10.26 -8.79
CA PRO A 141 -4.20 10.13 -7.54
C PRO A 141 -3.87 11.31 -6.61
N GLU A 142 -4.82 11.72 -5.78
CA GLU A 142 -4.56 12.73 -4.75
C GLU A 142 -3.64 12.15 -3.67
N LEU A 143 -2.55 12.84 -3.34
CA LEU A 143 -1.71 12.46 -2.19
C LEU A 143 -2.33 13.00 -0.91
N VAL A 144 -2.59 12.11 0.05
CA VAL A 144 -3.14 12.46 1.35
C VAL A 144 -2.10 12.16 2.43
N VAL A 145 -1.66 13.17 3.17
CA VAL A 145 -0.63 13.05 4.22
C VAL A 145 -1.26 13.21 5.60
N VAL A 146 -1.20 12.14 6.39
CA VAL A 146 -1.74 12.06 7.74
C VAL A 146 -0.70 12.47 8.78
N THR A 147 -1.02 13.46 9.61
CA THR A 147 -0.17 13.90 10.71
C THR A 147 -0.96 14.46 11.89
N ALA A 148 -0.81 13.92 13.09
CA ALA A 148 -1.42 14.53 14.27
C ALA A 148 -0.66 15.78 14.76
N SER A 149 0.67 15.81 14.58
CA SER A 149 1.54 16.82 15.19
C SER A 149 1.83 18.03 14.31
N GLY A 150 1.40 18.01 13.04
CA GLY A 150 1.79 19.00 12.03
C GLY A 150 3.28 19.02 11.70
N ASP A 151 4.08 18.06 12.20
CA ASP A 151 5.50 17.99 11.89
C ASP A 151 5.73 17.36 10.51
N LEU A 152 5.92 18.21 9.49
CA LEU A 152 6.14 17.80 8.11
C LEU A 152 7.39 18.44 7.51
N PRO A 153 8.17 17.71 6.69
CA PRO A 153 9.24 18.29 5.90
C PRO A 153 8.64 19.10 4.74
N THR A 154 8.30 20.37 4.95
CA THR A 154 7.54 21.19 3.98
C THR A 154 8.25 21.37 2.63
N GLN A 155 9.57 21.20 2.59
CA GLN A 155 10.39 21.21 1.36
C GLN A 155 10.35 19.88 0.57
N HIS A 156 9.63 18.87 1.06
CA HIS A 156 9.54 17.57 0.39
C HIS A 156 8.87 17.72 -1.00
N PRO A 157 9.45 17.16 -2.07
CA PRO A 157 8.92 17.33 -3.44
C PRO A 157 7.44 16.95 -3.57
N ALA A 158 7.00 15.90 -2.89
CA ALA A 158 5.59 15.50 -2.89
C ALA A 158 4.64 16.56 -2.31
N LEU A 159 5.06 17.36 -1.31
CA LEU A 159 4.26 18.47 -0.80
C LEU A 159 4.32 19.68 -1.74
N GLN A 160 5.47 19.90 -2.39
CA GLN A 160 5.61 20.97 -3.38
C GLN A 160 4.72 20.75 -4.61
N SER A 161 4.49 19.48 -4.99
CA SER A 161 3.58 19.10 -6.07
C SER A 161 2.10 19.16 -5.69
N GLY A 162 1.77 19.37 -4.41
CA GLY A 162 0.40 19.41 -3.88
C GLY A 162 -0.02 18.12 -3.18
N ALA A 163 -0.64 18.29 -2.00
CA ALA A 163 -1.18 17.21 -1.19
C ALA A 163 -2.32 17.72 -0.29
N LEU A 164 -3.26 16.84 0.03
CA LEU A 164 -4.20 17.06 1.13
C LEU A 164 -3.54 16.65 2.45
N VAL A 165 -3.32 17.58 3.36
CA VAL A 165 -2.76 17.30 4.69
C VAL A 165 -3.89 17.15 5.69
N THR A 166 -4.06 15.95 6.23
CA THR A 166 -5.09 15.66 7.24
C THR A 166 -4.46 15.70 8.63
N THR A 167 -4.96 16.58 9.49
CA THR A 167 -4.32 16.87 10.78
C THR A 167 -5.30 17.25 11.88
N THR A 168 -4.82 17.40 13.11
CA THR A 168 -5.59 17.94 14.24
C THR A 168 -5.64 19.47 14.15
N LEU A 169 -6.48 20.12 14.96
CA LEU A 169 -6.51 21.59 15.02
C LEU A 169 -5.15 22.18 15.42
N ASP A 170 -4.48 21.63 16.43
CA ASP A 170 -3.13 22.03 16.80
C ASP A 170 -2.08 21.77 15.70
N GLY A 171 -2.19 20.64 15.00
CA GLY A 171 -1.32 20.36 13.86
C GLY A 171 -1.52 21.38 12.72
N ALA A 172 -2.76 21.78 12.45
CA ALA A 172 -3.09 22.81 11.47
C ALA A 172 -2.50 24.17 11.87
N ARG A 173 -2.64 24.60 13.13
CA ARG A 173 -2.02 25.82 13.66
C ARG A 173 -0.50 25.82 13.46
N LYS A 174 0.16 24.69 13.68
CA LYS A 174 1.62 24.57 13.50
C LYS A 174 2.04 24.61 12.04
N LEU A 175 1.17 24.23 11.11
CA LEU A 175 1.41 24.21 9.66
C LEU A 175 1.05 25.54 8.97
N GLU A 176 0.31 26.41 9.65
CA GLU A 176 -0.12 27.70 9.13
C GLU A 176 1.07 28.53 8.61
N GLY A 177 0.97 29.01 7.37
CA GLY A 177 2.03 29.78 6.69
C GLY A 177 3.29 28.99 6.33
N ARG A 178 3.36 27.68 6.59
CA ARG A 178 4.55 26.84 6.34
C ARG A 178 4.38 25.83 5.22
N LEU A 179 3.14 25.43 4.91
CA LEU A 179 2.85 24.52 3.81
C LEU A 179 2.97 25.22 2.45
N PRO A 180 3.39 24.50 1.40
CA PRO A 180 3.32 24.99 0.03
C PRO A 180 1.89 25.36 -0.36
N ALA A 181 1.71 26.38 -1.21
CA ALA A 181 0.40 26.84 -1.65
C ALA A 181 -0.43 25.78 -2.41
N ALA A 182 0.24 24.76 -2.95
CA ALA A 182 -0.41 23.62 -3.60
C ALA A 182 -1.04 22.63 -2.61
N CYS A 183 -0.74 22.74 -1.31
CA CYS A 183 -1.34 21.89 -0.29
C CYS A 183 -2.64 22.49 0.27
N THR A 184 -3.57 21.60 0.60
CA THR A 184 -4.77 21.93 1.36
C THR A 184 -4.70 21.25 2.72
N VAL A 185 -5.42 21.78 3.71
CA VAL A 185 -5.46 21.22 5.08
C VAL A 185 -6.89 20.80 5.39
N LEU A 186 -7.04 19.55 5.82
CA LEU A 186 -8.26 19.03 6.42
C LEU A 186 -8.03 18.81 7.91
N ILE A 187 -8.84 19.45 8.74
CA ILE A 187 -8.86 19.19 10.17
C ILE A 187 -9.81 18.01 10.40
N ALA A 188 -9.30 16.89 10.88
CA ALA A 188 -10.07 15.66 11.10
C ALA A 188 -9.98 15.21 12.57
N GLY A 189 -11.13 14.99 13.19
CA GLY A 189 -11.28 14.55 14.59
C GLY A 189 -11.41 15.70 15.61
N GLU A 190 -11.83 15.33 16.82
CA GLU A 190 -11.78 16.19 18.02
C GLU A 190 -10.44 15.98 18.73
N GLU A 191 -9.84 17.04 19.26
CA GLU A 191 -8.55 16.94 19.97
C GLU A 191 -8.63 15.92 21.13
N PRO A 192 -7.58 15.11 21.38
CA PRO A 192 -6.28 15.08 20.70
C PRO A 192 -6.15 14.00 19.60
N THR A 193 -7.24 13.33 19.21
CA THR A 193 -7.17 12.12 18.37
C THR A 193 -7.69 12.36 16.95
N LEU A 194 -6.84 12.08 15.97
CA LEU A 194 -7.20 12.09 14.57
C LEU A 194 -7.75 10.73 14.18
N ARG A 195 -9.04 10.66 13.84
CA ARG A 195 -9.76 9.43 13.48
C ARG A 195 -9.68 9.17 11.97
N MET A 196 -9.37 7.93 11.58
CA MET A 196 -9.31 7.55 10.17
C MET A 196 -10.68 7.53 9.52
N ALA A 197 -11.73 7.19 10.26
CA ALA A 197 -13.10 7.25 9.77
C ALA A 197 -13.48 8.64 9.27
N ASP A 198 -13.07 9.70 9.98
CA ASP A 198 -13.37 11.09 9.59
C ASP A 198 -12.58 11.51 8.34
N VAL A 199 -11.32 11.09 8.24
CA VAL A 199 -10.49 11.31 7.04
C VAL A 199 -11.10 10.63 5.82
N LEU A 200 -11.45 9.34 5.94
CA LEU A 200 -12.06 8.59 4.83
C LEU A 200 -13.45 9.14 4.47
N ALA A 201 -14.26 9.56 5.44
CA ALA A 201 -15.55 10.19 5.18
C ALA A 201 -15.41 11.47 4.36
N ALA A 202 -14.41 12.31 4.66
CA ALA A 202 -14.12 13.51 3.87
C ALA A 202 -13.67 13.17 2.44
N LEU A 203 -12.78 12.18 2.28
CA LEU A 203 -12.36 11.71 0.95
C LEU A 203 -13.53 11.15 0.14
N HIS A 204 -14.39 10.35 0.76
CA HIS A 204 -15.60 9.81 0.13
C HIS A 204 -16.58 10.91 -0.28
N ALA A 205 -16.73 11.96 0.53
CA ALA A 205 -17.56 13.12 0.19
C ALA A 205 -17.02 13.90 -1.04
N GLN A 206 -15.72 13.80 -1.32
CA GLN A 206 -15.08 14.34 -2.53
C GLN A 206 -15.11 13.37 -3.71
N GLY A 207 -15.73 12.19 -3.56
CA GLY A 207 -15.88 11.18 -4.61
C GLY A 207 -14.73 10.19 -4.71
N HIS A 208 -13.76 10.22 -3.78
CA HIS A 208 -12.71 9.20 -3.72
C HIS A 208 -13.30 7.90 -3.17
N THR A 209 -13.39 6.87 -4.00
CA THR A 209 -14.01 5.58 -3.61
C THR A 209 -13.02 4.43 -3.60
N ALA A 210 -11.85 4.61 -4.20
CA ALA A 210 -10.71 3.69 -4.07
C ALA A 210 -9.54 4.41 -3.39
N VAL A 211 -9.30 4.09 -2.11
CA VAL A 211 -8.23 4.71 -1.32
C VAL A 211 -7.12 3.68 -1.10
N LEU A 212 -5.93 3.96 -1.64
CA LEU A 212 -4.73 3.16 -1.38
C LEU A 212 -4.02 3.71 -0.15
N THR A 213 -3.70 2.89 0.84
CA THR A 213 -2.73 3.23 1.89
C THR A 213 -1.38 2.57 1.61
N GLU A 214 -0.31 3.37 1.61
CA GLU A 214 1.07 2.88 1.62
C GLU A 214 1.73 3.08 2.99
N GLY A 215 0.89 3.08 4.04
CA GLY A 215 1.29 3.10 5.44
C GLY A 215 1.85 4.45 5.89
N GLY A 216 2.68 4.52 6.94
CA GLY A 216 3.44 3.42 7.52
C GLY A 216 2.65 2.53 8.47
N PRO A 217 3.34 1.59 9.15
CA PRO A 217 2.71 0.58 9.99
C PRO A 217 1.73 1.09 11.06
N HIS A 218 1.98 2.26 11.63
CA HIS A 218 1.06 2.89 12.60
C HIS A 218 -0.23 3.39 11.94
N LEU A 219 -0.14 3.99 10.74
CA LEU A 219 -1.32 4.42 10.00
C LEU A 219 -2.19 3.22 9.62
N THR A 220 -1.56 2.14 9.13
CA THR A 220 -2.25 0.88 8.85
C THR A 220 -2.86 0.28 10.11
N GLY A 221 -2.14 0.35 11.24
CA GLY A 221 -2.67 -0.05 12.56
C GLY A 221 -3.91 0.73 12.97
N HIS A 222 -3.97 2.04 12.73
CA HIS A 222 -5.18 2.83 13.00
C HIS A 222 -6.35 2.45 12.07
N LEU A 223 -6.10 2.32 10.76
CA LEU A 223 -7.13 1.89 9.79
C LEU A 223 -7.71 0.52 10.15
N LEU A 224 -6.83 -0.45 10.48
CA LEU A 224 -7.24 -1.78 10.90
C LEU A 224 -7.98 -1.73 12.25
N GLY A 225 -7.47 -0.94 13.20
CA GLY A 225 -8.05 -0.74 14.51
C GLY A 225 -9.50 -0.27 14.45
N GLU A 226 -9.80 0.62 13.50
CA GLU A 226 -11.13 1.16 13.21
C GLU A 226 -11.97 0.28 12.25
N GLY A 227 -11.43 -0.84 11.75
CA GLY A 227 -12.15 -1.75 10.85
C GLY A 227 -12.37 -1.18 9.44
N LEU A 228 -11.45 -0.32 8.98
CA LEU A 228 -11.58 0.47 7.75
C LEU A 228 -10.74 -0.07 6.59
N LEU A 229 -10.06 -1.21 6.74
CA LEU A 229 -9.20 -1.79 5.71
C LEU A 229 -9.91 -3.00 5.07
N ASP A 230 -10.11 -2.98 3.76
CA ASP A 230 -10.83 -4.03 3.02
C ASP A 230 -9.90 -5.08 2.44
N GLU A 231 -8.77 -4.64 1.87
CA GLU A 231 -7.82 -5.52 1.21
C GLU A 231 -6.36 -5.20 1.54
N LEU A 232 -5.52 -6.23 1.48
CA LEU A 232 -4.09 -6.13 1.75
C LEU A 232 -3.29 -6.78 0.61
N PHE A 233 -2.45 -5.98 -0.03
CA PHE A 233 -1.43 -6.40 -0.98
C PHE A 233 -0.09 -6.47 -0.26
N VAL A 234 0.56 -7.64 -0.31
CA VAL A 234 1.89 -7.86 0.28
C VAL A 234 2.81 -8.49 -0.75
N THR A 235 3.87 -7.79 -1.10
CA THR A 235 5.04 -8.40 -1.73
C THR A 235 5.89 -9.06 -0.64
N THR A 236 6.06 -10.37 -0.68
CA THR A 236 7.06 -11.07 0.14
C THR A 236 8.36 -11.14 -0.65
N SER A 237 9.34 -10.36 -0.21
CA SER A 237 10.69 -10.37 -0.78
C SER A 237 11.51 -11.54 -0.24
N PRO A 238 12.38 -12.15 -1.05
CA PRO A 238 13.22 -13.29 -0.67
C PRO A 238 14.45 -12.85 0.17
N VAL A 239 14.24 -11.99 1.15
CA VAL A 239 15.27 -11.45 2.03
C VAL A 239 14.88 -11.63 3.50
N LEU A 240 15.87 -11.75 4.36
CA LEU A 240 15.71 -11.69 5.81
C LEU A 240 16.28 -10.35 6.29
N ALA A 241 15.50 -9.62 7.08
CA ALA A 241 15.95 -8.35 7.62
C ALA A 241 16.61 -8.55 8.99
N GLY A 242 16.02 -9.39 9.86
CA GLY A 242 16.41 -9.51 11.25
C GLY A 242 16.04 -8.27 12.07
N ARG A 243 16.15 -8.37 13.40
CA ARG A 243 15.85 -7.28 14.35
C ARG A 243 16.99 -7.15 15.37
N THR A 244 17.60 -5.97 15.46
CA THR A 244 18.59 -5.64 16.49
C THR A 244 18.69 -4.14 16.69
N GLY A 245 18.70 -3.69 17.96
CA GLY A 245 18.93 -2.29 18.39
C GLY A 245 17.86 -1.28 17.97
N THR A 246 17.69 -1.07 16.66
CA THR A 246 16.73 -0.14 16.06
C THR A 246 15.39 -0.82 15.81
N ALA A 247 14.29 -0.12 16.09
CA ALA A 247 12.95 -0.60 15.80
C ALA A 247 12.79 -0.91 14.30
N ARG A 248 12.39 -2.14 14.00
CA ARG A 248 12.12 -2.66 12.65
C ARG A 248 10.70 -3.18 12.61
N PRO A 249 9.73 -2.30 12.33
CA PRO A 249 8.34 -2.60 12.52
C PRO A 249 7.84 -3.67 11.55
N GLY A 250 6.79 -4.36 11.99
CA GLY A 250 5.97 -5.21 11.13
C GLY A 250 4.99 -4.41 10.29
N LEU A 251 4.07 -5.10 9.60
CA LEU A 251 3.03 -4.45 8.80
C LEU A 251 2.08 -3.60 9.67
N ILE A 252 1.83 -4.04 10.90
CA ILE A 252 0.92 -3.42 11.86
C ILE A 252 1.72 -2.98 13.08
N GLU A 253 1.60 -1.70 13.45
CA GLU A 253 2.17 -1.13 14.68
C GLU A 253 1.11 -0.31 15.42
N GLY A 254 1.27 -0.15 16.74
CA GLY A 254 0.33 0.59 17.58
C GLY A 254 -1.01 -0.11 17.83
N LEU A 255 -1.15 -1.38 17.41
CA LEU A 255 -2.34 -2.20 17.62
C LEU A 255 -1.92 -3.64 17.97
N GLU A 256 -2.38 -4.14 19.11
CA GLU A 256 -2.25 -5.54 19.48
C GLU A 256 -3.50 -6.31 19.04
N LEU A 257 -3.30 -7.39 18.28
CA LEU A 257 -4.38 -8.21 17.74
C LEU A 257 -4.47 -9.52 18.52
N LEU A 258 -3.59 -10.47 18.23
CA LEU A 258 -3.60 -11.77 18.88
C LEU A 258 -3.05 -11.69 20.32
N PRO A 259 -3.58 -12.53 21.24
CA PRO A 259 -4.63 -13.53 21.00
C PRO A 259 -6.07 -12.98 21.09
N ASN A 260 -6.25 -11.73 21.53
CA ASN A 260 -7.55 -11.22 22.02
C ASN A 260 -8.49 -10.68 20.92
N ARG A 261 -7.94 -10.24 19.79
CA ARG A 261 -8.64 -9.70 18.64
C ARG A 261 -8.13 -10.39 17.37
N GLN A 262 -8.97 -11.26 16.82
CA GLN A 262 -8.64 -12.00 15.60
C GLN A 262 -9.06 -11.22 14.37
N GLU A 263 -8.10 -10.88 13.52
CA GLU A 263 -8.33 -10.27 12.20
C GLU A 263 -7.96 -11.29 11.13
N TRP A 264 -8.90 -12.18 10.81
CA TRP A 264 -8.68 -13.20 9.79
C TRP A 264 -8.83 -12.62 8.39
N THR A 265 -8.04 -13.14 7.46
CA THR A 265 -8.09 -12.75 6.05
C THR A 265 -8.34 -13.96 5.15
N ASP A 266 -8.93 -13.70 3.98
CA ASP A 266 -9.10 -14.68 2.92
C ASP A 266 -8.12 -14.38 1.79
N LEU A 267 -7.41 -15.40 1.30
CA LEU A 267 -6.51 -15.27 0.16
C LEU A 267 -7.32 -15.04 -1.13
N ILE A 268 -7.04 -13.94 -1.82
CA ILE A 268 -7.65 -13.62 -3.13
C ILE A 268 -6.78 -14.14 -4.28
N SER A 269 -5.47 -13.84 -4.24
CA SER A 269 -4.58 -14.21 -5.34
C SER A 269 -3.13 -14.32 -4.90
N ILE A 270 -2.40 -15.18 -5.61
CA ILE A 270 -0.95 -15.29 -5.52
C ILE A 270 -0.38 -15.15 -6.93
N ARG A 271 0.58 -14.24 -7.07
CA ARG A 271 1.42 -14.10 -8.25
C ARG A 271 2.89 -14.23 -7.88
N ARG A 272 3.73 -14.58 -8.84
CA ARG A 272 5.15 -14.81 -8.63
C ARG A 272 6.01 -14.15 -9.71
N ARG A 273 7.14 -13.61 -9.28
CA ARG A 273 8.31 -13.32 -10.12
C ARG A 273 9.53 -13.88 -9.40
N ASP A 274 10.25 -14.80 -10.02
CA ASP A 274 11.44 -15.43 -9.42
C ASP A 274 11.16 -15.98 -8.01
N SER A 275 11.73 -15.37 -6.98
CA SER A 275 11.52 -15.75 -5.58
C SER A 275 10.63 -14.76 -4.81
N TYR A 276 10.03 -13.77 -5.50
CA TYR A 276 9.06 -12.83 -4.94
C TYR A 276 7.65 -13.38 -5.08
N LEU A 277 6.85 -13.25 -4.02
CA LEU A 277 5.42 -13.53 -4.04
C LEU A 277 4.64 -12.23 -3.89
N PHE A 278 3.64 -12.04 -4.74
CA PHE A 278 2.70 -10.93 -4.69
C PHE A 278 1.37 -11.48 -4.22
N LEU A 279 1.08 -11.24 -2.95
CA LEU A 279 -0.08 -11.77 -2.24
C LEU A 279 -1.17 -10.71 -2.16
N ARG A 280 -2.41 -11.12 -2.34
CA ARG A 280 -3.59 -10.27 -2.14
C ARG A 280 -4.54 -10.99 -1.20
N TYR A 281 -4.96 -10.29 -0.15
CA TYR A 281 -5.88 -10.78 0.86
C TYR A 281 -7.06 -9.84 1.03
N ARG A 282 -8.21 -10.39 1.36
CA ARG A 282 -9.40 -9.67 1.81
C ARG A 282 -9.51 -9.78 3.32
N LEU A 283 -9.75 -8.66 4.00
CA LEU A 283 -10.07 -8.67 5.43
C LEU A 283 -11.51 -9.14 5.62
N ARG A 284 -11.75 -9.94 6.67
CA ARG A 284 -13.10 -10.35 7.03
C ARG A 284 -13.78 -9.24 7.83
N ALA A 285 -15.02 -8.94 7.50
CA ALA A 285 -15.78 -7.94 8.24
C ALA A 285 -15.90 -8.35 9.72
N PRO A 286 -15.79 -7.40 10.68
CA PRO A 286 -16.00 -7.68 12.09
C PRO A 286 -17.41 -8.25 12.28
N GLY A 287 -17.51 -9.52 12.71
CA GLY A 287 -18.79 -10.20 12.94
C GLY A 287 -19.12 -11.36 11.99
N SER A 288 -18.34 -11.59 10.92
CA SER A 288 -18.46 -12.83 10.15
C SER A 288 -17.68 -13.96 10.83
N SER A 289 -18.07 -14.34 12.04
CA SER A 289 -17.64 -15.62 12.60
C SER A 289 -18.24 -16.71 11.72
N GLY A 290 -17.40 -17.37 10.93
CA GLY A 290 -17.81 -18.48 10.08
C GLY A 290 -18.58 -19.52 10.88
N THR A 291 -19.88 -19.64 10.62
CA THR A 291 -20.68 -20.83 10.96
C THR A 291 -20.16 -21.99 10.13
N GLY A 292 -19.05 -22.56 10.57
CA GLY A 292 -18.37 -23.69 9.95
C GLY A 292 -17.87 -24.67 11.00
N ARG A 293 -18.63 -24.86 12.09
CA ARG A 293 -18.52 -26.07 12.92
C ARG A 293 -19.68 -26.97 12.53
N SER A 294 -19.40 -27.95 11.67
CA SER A 294 -20.28 -29.10 11.49
C SER A 294 -20.55 -29.71 12.87
N PRO A 295 -21.81 -29.92 13.29
CA PRO A 295 -22.09 -30.67 14.49
C PRO A 295 -21.55 -32.09 14.29
N GLN A 296 -20.65 -32.50 15.16
CA GLN A 296 -20.30 -33.92 15.30
C GLN A 296 -21.58 -34.64 15.72
N THR A 297 -22.07 -35.51 14.84
CA THR A 297 -23.14 -36.45 15.16
C THR A 297 -22.59 -37.44 16.18
N GLU A 298 -22.86 -37.18 17.45
CA GLU A 298 -22.65 -38.16 18.53
C GLU A 298 -23.69 -39.28 18.33
N VAL A 299 -23.24 -40.41 17.79
CA VAL A 299 -24.05 -41.63 17.71
C VAL A 299 -24.10 -42.22 19.10
N ALA A 300 -25.21 -41.99 19.81
CA ALA A 300 -25.53 -42.72 21.03
C ALA A 300 -25.82 -44.18 20.67
N THR A 301 -24.96 -45.09 21.13
CA THR A 301 -25.22 -46.53 21.16
C THR A 301 -26.33 -46.82 22.17
N PRO A 302 -27.36 -47.60 21.82
CA PRO A 302 -28.33 -48.07 22.79
C PRO A 302 -27.73 -49.20 23.63
N ASN A 303 -27.92 -49.11 24.95
CA ASN A 303 -27.60 -50.16 25.91
C ASN A 303 -28.32 -51.47 25.55
N ALA A 304 -27.57 -52.57 25.52
CA ALA A 304 -28.04 -53.93 25.72
C ALA A 304 -27.08 -54.62 26.70
#